data_AF-W5SWW7-F1
#
_entry.id   AF-W5SWW7-F1
#
_cell.length_a   1.000
_cell.length_b   1.000
_cell.length_c   1.000
_cell.angle_alpha   90.00
_cell.angle_beta   90.00
_cell.angle_gamma   90.00
#
_symmetry.space_group_name_H-M   'P 1'
#
loop_
_entity.id
_entity.type
_entity.pdbx_description
1 polymer ?
#
loop_
_entity_poly.entity_id
_entity_poly.type
_entity_poly.pdbx_seq_one_letter_code
_entity_poly.pdbx_strand_id
1 'polypeptide(L)'
;MKINIKNIMIKSICATLFISLFLSCNNAGPELRDGQAAMADGRVIDLVEVSGKIKEVSTFVVNVKEIETLVKSIIDGISKGIKKKIGQNGLEDDSGAGAHYTPLLAGAYKVAEIIEKKSKELKVTEFFKGLEDKVKAVAHKAEEFVKKLRTSSADLGTASGAATDANAKKAIDINDSGKDKGASELITLNKAIGDLLNAANEVLKGTIKGVKEPARLEVVTK
;
A
#
# COMPACT_ATOMS: atom_id res chain seq x y z
N MET A 1 -43.42 54.70 5.34
CA MET A 1 -44.54 54.04 4.64
C MET A 1 -44.94 52.81 5.45
N LYS A 2 -46.05 52.85 6.19
CA LYS A 2 -46.52 51.74 7.05
C LYS A 2 -47.36 50.80 6.20
N ILE A 3 -46.86 49.59 5.94
CA ILE A 3 -47.64 48.55 5.24
C ILE A 3 -48.66 47.98 6.25
N ASN A 4 -49.95 48.11 5.93
CA ASN A 4 -51.05 47.64 6.78
C ASN A 4 -51.32 46.15 6.51
N ILE A 5 -50.86 45.27 7.40
CA ILE A 5 -50.84 43.81 7.24
C ILE A 5 -52.25 43.17 7.44
N LYS A 6 -53.26 43.94 7.85
CA LYS A 6 -54.57 43.39 8.27
C LYS A 6 -55.41 42.70 7.19
N ASN A 7 -55.07 42.85 5.90
CA ASN A 7 -55.84 42.27 4.78
C ASN A 7 -55.09 41.21 3.96
N ILE A 8 -53.93 40.77 4.43
CA ILE A 8 -53.22 39.67 3.78
C ILE A 8 -53.94 38.37 4.12
N MET A 9 -54.52 37.70 3.13
CA MET A 9 -55.09 36.36 3.31
C MET A 9 -53.94 35.40 3.66
N ILE A 10 -53.68 35.20 4.96
CA ILE A 10 -52.64 34.30 5.48
C ILE A 10 -52.72 32.92 4.83
N LYS A 11 -53.94 32.45 4.53
CA LYS A 11 -54.19 31.19 3.79
C LYS A 11 -53.58 31.17 2.38
N SER A 12 -53.60 32.30 1.66
CA SER A 12 -53.03 32.42 0.30
C SER A 12 -51.49 32.47 0.35
N ILE A 13 -50.90 33.21 1.30
CA ILE A 13 -49.44 33.20 1.48
C ILE A 13 -48.94 31.83 1.93
N CYS A 14 -49.61 31.19 2.89
CA CYS A 14 -49.23 29.84 3.33
C CYS A 14 -49.36 28.83 2.19
N ALA A 15 -50.39 28.90 1.33
CA ALA A 15 -50.52 28.05 0.16
C ALA A 15 -49.39 28.28 -0.86
N THR A 16 -49.03 29.53 -1.15
CA THR A 16 -47.93 29.85 -2.06
C THR A 16 -46.57 29.45 -1.49
N LEU A 17 -46.34 29.62 -0.18
CA LEU A 17 -45.13 29.16 0.51
C LEU A 17 -45.05 27.62 0.56
N PHE A 18 -46.17 26.94 0.76
CA PHE A 18 -46.23 25.47 0.72
C PHE A 18 -45.95 24.96 -0.69
N ILE A 19 -46.57 25.54 -1.72
CA ILE A 19 -46.35 25.13 -3.11
C ILE A 19 -44.92 25.44 -3.56
N SER A 20 -44.33 26.57 -3.18
CA SER A 20 -42.92 26.87 -3.48
C SER A 20 -41.96 25.99 -2.68
N LEU A 21 -42.33 25.55 -1.47
CA LEU A 21 -41.58 24.55 -0.70
C LEU A 21 -41.70 23.15 -1.33
N PHE A 22 -42.88 22.74 -1.78
CA PHE A 22 -43.10 21.46 -2.47
C PHE A 22 -42.46 21.43 -3.87
N LEU A 23 -42.50 22.53 -4.62
CA LEU A 23 -41.81 22.66 -5.92
C LEU A 23 -40.29 22.80 -5.75
N SER A 24 -39.80 23.44 -4.69
CA SER A 24 -38.34 23.50 -4.41
C SER A 24 -37.80 22.19 -3.84
N CYS A 25 -38.61 21.39 -3.14
CA CYS A 25 -38.31 19.99 -2.81
C CYS A 25 -38.48 19.05 -4.01
N ASN A 26 -39.09 19.50 -5.11
CA ASN A 26 -39.21 18.76 -6.37
C ASN A 26 -38.20 19.24 -7.41
N ASN A 27 -37.02 19.70 -6.97
CA ASN A 27 -35.81 19.52 -7.76
C ASN A 27 -35.65 18.02 -7.94
N ALA A 28 -36.31 17.48 -8.97
CA ALA A 28 -36.16 16.13 -9.46
C ALA A 28 -34.66 15.90 -9.58
N GLY A 29 -34.11 15.17 -8.60
CA GLY A 29 -32.73 14.74 -8.67
C GLY A 29 -32.51 14.06 -10.02
N PRO A 30 -31.29 14.11 -10.55
CA PRO A 30 -30.98 13.44 -11.81
C PRO A 30 -31.53 12.01 -11.82
N GLU A 31 -32.12 11.57 -12.94
CA GLU A 31 -32.57 10.18 -13.07
C GLU A 31 -31.41 9.24 -12.78
N LEU A 32 -31.49 8.51 -11.67
CA LEU A 32 -30.47 7.57 -11.25
C LEU A 32 -30.75 6.21 -11.88
N ARG A 33 -29.70 5.61 -12.43
CA ARG A 33 -29.69 4.20 -12.83
C ARG A 33 -29.35 3.33 -11.61
N ASP A 34 -29.65 2.04 -11.70
CA ASP A 34 -29.23 1.08 -10.68
C ASP A 34 -27.71 1.18 -10.43
N GLY A 35 -27.33 1.29 -9.16
CA GLY A 35 -25.93 1.45 -8.76
C GLY A 35 -25.41 2.89 -8.81
N GLN A 36 -26.27 3.90 -9.04
CA GLN A 36 -25.89 5.30 -8.95
C GLN A 36 -26.46 5.98 -7.70
N ALA A 37 -25.80 7.04 -7.24
CA ALA A 37 -26.34 7.92 -6.20
C ALA A 37 -26.18 9.40 -6.59
N ALA A 38 -27.15 10.23 -6.20
CA ALA A 38 -27.09 11.68 -6.40
C ALA A 38 -26.54 12.37 -5.14
N MET A 39 -25.69 13.37 -5.35
CA MET A 39 -25.26 14.31 -4.32
C MET A 39 -26.21 15.50 -4.21
N ALA A 40 -26.19 16.18 -3.06
CA ALA A 40 -27.00 17.37 -2.82
C ALA A 40 -26.70 18.53 -3.79
N ASP A 41 -25.50 18.54 -4.40
CA ASP A 41 -25.08 19.52 -5.41
C ASP A 41 -25.42 19.10 -6.87
N GLY A 42 -26.17 18.02 -7.04
CA GLY A 42 -26.61 17.52 -8.35
C GLY A 42 -25.61 16.64 -9.09
N ARG A 43 -24.42 16.38 -8.54
CA ARG A 43 -23.49 15.38 -9.10
C ARG A 43 -24.04 13.97 -8.91
N VAL A 44 -23.76 13.08 -9.86
CA VAL A 44 -24.08 11.65 -9.75
C VAL A 44 -22.79 10.86 -9.60
N ILE A 45 -22.80 9.88 -8.71
CA ILE A 45 -21.72 8.91 -8.54
C ILE A 45 -22.17 7.54 -9.05
N ASP A 46 -21.30 6.89 -9.82
CA ASP A 46 -21.44 5.48 -10.15
C ASP A 46 -20.77 4.63 -9.05
N LEU A 47 -21.58 4.02 -8.19
CA LEU A 47 -21.12 3.21 -7.07
C LEU A 47 -20.48 1.90 -7.54
N VAL A 48 -20.91 1.36 -8.67
CA VAL A 48 -20.37 0.13 -9.25
C VAL A 48 -18.95 0.39 -9.76
N GLU A 49 -18.77 1.47 -10.52
CA GLU A 49 -17.47 1.86 -11.05
C GLU A 49 -16.47 2.21 -9.93
N VAL A 50 -16.87 3.05 -8.97
CA VAL A 50 -15.97 3.49 -7.90
C VAL A 50 -15.61 2.34 -6.96
N SER A 51 -16.54 1.44 -6.64
CA SER A 51 -16.26 0.27 -5.79
C SER A 51 -15.33 -0.73 -6.49
N GLY A 52 -15.48 -0.92 -7.81
CA GLY A 52 -14.54 -1.70 -8.62
C GLY A 52 -13.12 -1.12 -8.58
N LYS A 53 -12.98 0.20 -8.80
CA LYS A 53 -11.69 0.90 -8.69
C LYS A 53 -11.06 0.76 -7.31
N ILE A 54 -11.84 0.95 -6.24
CA ILE A 54 -11.34 0.79 -4.86
C ILE A 54 -10.88 -0.65 -4.63
N LYS A 55 -11.61 -1.65 -5.11
CA LYS A 55 -11.24 -3.06 -4.96
C LYS A 55 -9.90 -3.37 -5.64
N GLU A 56 -9.71 -2.93 -6.88
CA GLU A 56 -8.45 -3.15 -7.59
C GLU A 56 -7.28 -2.43 -6.93
N VAL A 57 -7.48 -1.14 -6.60
CA VAL A 57 -6.42 -0.34 -6.01
C VAL A 57 -6.02 -0.86 -4.62
N SER A 58 -7.01 -1.25 -3.80
CA SER A 58 -6.74 -1.84 -2.48
C SER A 58 -6.04 -3.19 -2.58
N THR A 59 -6.40 -4.03 -3.55
CA THR A 59 -5.72 -5.32 -3.78
C THR A 59 -4.23 -5.12 -4.09
N PHE A 60 -3.90 -4.14 -4.94
CA PHE A 60 -2.50 -3.83 -5.25
C PHE A 60 -1.74 -3.32 -4.02
N VAL A 61 -2.34 -2.41 -3.23
CA VAL A 61 -1.73 -1.91 -1.97
C VAL A 61 -1.45 -3.06 -1.01
N VAL A 62 -2.38 -4.01 -0.86
CA VAL A 62 -2.20 -5.20 -0.01
C VAL A 62 -1.03 -6.05 -0.51
N ASN A 63 -0.90 -6.28 -1.82
CA ASN A 63 0.22 -7.05 -2.37
C ASN A 63 1.58 -6.36 -2.13
N VAL A 64 1.66 -5.03 -2.29
CA VAL A 64 2.88 -4.28 -1.97
C VAL A 64 3.19 -4.36 -0.47
N LYS A 65 2.15 -4.30 0.39
CA LYS A 65 2.29 -4.42 1.84
C LYS A 65 2.79 -5.80 2.27
N GLU A 66 2.36 -6.86 1.60
CA GLU A 66 2.86 -8.22 1.82
C GLU A 66 4.37 -8.28 1.55
N ILE A 67 4.84 -7.70 0.44
CA ILE A 67 6.26 -7.62 0.10
C ILE A 67 7.05 -6.82 1.14
N GLU A 68 6.53 -5.67 1.58
CA GLU A 68 7.13 -4.88 2.68
C GLU A 68 7.28 -5.72 3.96
N THR A 69 6.24 -6.49 4.28
CA THR A 69 6.22 -7.34 5.48
C THR A 69 7.24 -8.46 5.40
N LEU A 70 7.41 -9.08 4.22
CA LEU A 70 8.46 -10.08 4.00
C LEU A 70 9.86 -9.48 4.14
N VAL A 71 10.10 -8.29 3.56
CA VAL A 71 11.39 -7.58 3.73
C VAL A 71 11.65 -7.26 5.21
N LYS A 72 10.63 -6.78 5.93
CA LYS A 72 10.71 -6.55 7.37
C LYS A 72 10.92 -7.84 8.15
N SER A 73 10.43 -8.99 7.71
CA SER A 73 10.72 -10.26 8.39
C SER A 73 12.22 -10.61 8.37
N ILE A 74 12.95 -10.22 7.31
CA ILE A 74 14.41 -10.34 7.26
C ILE A 74 15.05 -9.33 8.23
N ILE A 75 14.65 -8.06 8.14
CA ILE A 75 15.25 -6.96 8.90
C ILE A 75 14.97 -7.06 10.40
N ASP A 76 13.71 -7.27 10.79
CA ASP A 76 13.25 -7.25 12.17
C ASP A 76 13.13 -8.63 12.81
N GLY A 77 13.19 -9.70 12.02
CA GLY A 77 13.10 -11.08 12.50
C GLY A 77 14.43 -11.81 12.34
N ILE A 78 14.75 -12.23 11.12
CA ILE A 78 15.87 -13.14 10.85
C ILE A 78 17.22 -12.53 11.25
N SER A 79 17.46 -11.25 10.93
CA SER A 79 18.72 -10.57 11.29
C SER A 79 18.96 -10.55 12.80
N LYS A 80 17.89 -10.41 13.61
CA LYS A 80 17.98 -10.37 15.07
C LYS A 80 18.38 -11.71 15.67
N GLY A 81 18.27 -12.81 14.92
CA GLY A 81 18.75 -14.13 15.31
C GLY A 81 20.27 -14.31 15.21
N ILE A 82 21.02 -13.37 14.62
CA ILE A 82 22.48 -13.45 14.56
C ILE A 82 23.08 -13.31 15.96
N LYS A 83 23.98 -14.23 16.33
CA LYS A 83 24.59 -14.34 17.66
C LYS A 83 23.58 -14.57 18.78
N LYS A 84 22.47 -15.23 18.44
CA LYS A 84 21.42 -15.58 19.39
C LYS A 84 21.11 -17.06 19.38
N LYS A 85 20.57 -17.52 20.51
CA LYS A 85 19.96 -18.83 20.68
C LYS A 85 18.59 -18.69 21.34
N ILE A 86 17.81 -19.77 21.31
CA ILE A 86 16.60 -19.88 22.11
C ILE A 86 17.02 -20.34 23.51
N GLY A 87 16.82 -19.48 24.49
CA GLY A 87 16.92 -19.80 25.91
C GLY A 87 15.55 -19.88 26.58
N GLN A 88 15.55 -20.00 27.90
CA GLN A 88 14.31 -20.17 28.68
C GLN A 88 13.38 -18.95 28.58
N ASN A 89 13.95 -17.76 28.40
CA ASN A 89 13.21 -16.50 28.34
C ASN A 89 13.07 -15.95 26.90
N GLY A 90 13.24 -16.81 25.90
CA GLY A 90 13.18 -16.44 24.49
C GLY A 90 14.57 -16.26 23.88
N LEU A 91 14.78 -15.16 23.16
CA LEU A 91 16.01 -14.93 22.40
C LEU A 91 17.14 -14.42 23.32
N GLU A 92 18.18 -15.22 23.51
CA GLU A 92 19.32 -14.91 24.39
C GLU A 92 20.62 -14.82 23.58
N ASP A 93 21.60 -14.06 24.09
CA ASP A 93 22.94 -14.01 23.47
C ASP A 93 23.59 -15.39 23.49
N ASP A 94 24.13 -15.78 22.34
CA ASP A 94 24.95 -16.97 22.24
C ASP A 94 26.43 -16.59 22.23
N SER A 95 26.97 -16.36 23.43
CA SER A 95 28.39 -16.04 23.63
C SER A 95 29.34 -17.13 23.15
N GLY A 96 28.84 -18.36 22.93
CA GLY A 96 29.57 -19.49 22.37
C GLY A 96 29.23 -19.78 20.91
N ALA A 97 28.34 -19.02 20.27
CA ALA A 97 28.05 -19.16 18.85
C ALA A 97 29.32 -18.82 18.05
N GLY A 98 30.02 -19.86 17.65
CA GLY A 98 30.98 -19.79 16.55
C GLY A 98 30.30 -19.39 15.24
N ALA A 99 31.03 -19.51 14.15
CA ALA A 99 30.51 -19.25 12.82
C ALA A 99 29.49 -20.35 12.44
N HIS A 100 28.19 -20.16 12.73
CA HIS A 100 27.15 -21.17 12.46
C HIS A 100 25.89 -20.59 11.78
N TYR A 101 26.03 -19.53 10.98
CA TYR A 101 24.88 -18.81 10.41
C TYR A 101 24.47 -19.25 9.00
N THR A 102 25.14 -20.21 8.36
CA THR A 102 24.77 -20.64 6.99
C THR A 102 23.29 -21.07 6.90
N PRO A 103 22.72 -21.87 7.83
CA PRO A 103 21.31 -22.24 7.75
C PRO A 103 20.34 -21.04 7.93
N LEU A 104 20.67 -20.11 8.84
CA LEU A 104 19.89 -18.88 9.03
C LEU A 104 19.89 -18.02 7.77
N LEU A 105 21.06 -17.87 7.14
CA LEU A 105 21.22 -17.15 5.87
C LEU A 105 20.52 -17.85 4.70
N ALA A 106 20.50 -19.18 4.66
CA ALA A 106 19.71 -19.92 3.68
C ALA A 106 18.20 -19.66 3.84
N GLY A 107 17.72 -19.56 5.08
CA GLY A 107 16.36 -19.13 5.38
C GLY A 107 16.07 -17.70 4.90
N ALA A 108 16.96 -16.75 5.19
CA ALA A 108 16.84 -15.37 4.70
C ALA A 108 16.86 -15.30 3.16
N TYR A 109 17.74 -16.07 2.52
CA TYR A 109 17.82 -16.18 1.06
C TYR A 109 16.51 -16.72 0.48
N LYS A 110 15.89 -17.71 1.11
CA LYS A 110 14.61 -18.23 0.65
C LYS A 110 13.50 -17.19 0.71
N VAL A 111 13.46 -16.38 1.77
CA VAL A 111 12.52 -15.25 1.86
C VAL A 111 12.83 -14.20 0.79
N ALA A 112 14.12 -13.93 0.50
CA ALA A 112 14.53 -13.04 -0.58
C ALA A 112 14.04 -13.51 -1.96
N GLU A 113 14.11 -14.81 -2.27
CA GLU A 113 13.54 -15.37 -3.51
C GLU A 113 12.01 -15.17 -3.59
N ILE A 114 11.30 -15.32 -2.45
CA ILE A 114 9.85 -15.09 -2.40
C ILE A 114 9.53 -13.61 -2.66
N ILE A 115 10.31 -12.70 -2.06
CA ILE A 115 10.20 -11.25 -2.29
C ILE A 115 10.42 -10.93 -3.77
N GLU A 116 11.48 -11.46 -4.38
CA GLU A 116 11.79 -11.26 -5.81
C GLU A 116 10.64 -11.74 -6.69
N LYS A 117 10.16 -12.97 -6.46
CA LYS A 117 9.03 -13.54 -7.20
C LYS A 117 7.79 -12.65 -7.12
N LYS A 118 7.35 -12.31 -5.91
CA LYS A 118 6.16 -11.47 -5.70
C LYS A 118 6.33 -10.08 -6.30
N SER A 119 7.53 -9.49 -6.21
CA SER A 119 7.84 -8.19 -6.82
C SER A 119 7.68 -8.23 -8.35
N LYS A 120 8.12 -9.32 -9.00
CA LYS A 120 7.97 -9.54 -10.45
C LYS A 120 6.52 -9.81 -10.86
N GLU A 121 5.70 -10.32 -9.95
CA GLU A 121 4.27 -10.60 -10.16
C GLU A 121 3.37 -9.37 -9.95
N LEU A 122 3.89 -8.25 -9.43
CA LEU A 122 3.13 -7.01 -9.29
C LEU A 122 2.70 -6.49 -10.67
N LYS A 123 1.39 -6.34 -10.86
CA LYS A 123 0.79 -5.80 -12.08
C LYS A 123 0.35 -4.36 -11.87
N VAL A 124 0.81 -3.48 -12.75
CA VAL A 124 0.33 -2.10 -12.84
C VAL A 124 -0.85 -2.09 -13.81
N THR A 125 -2.04 -1.73 -13.31
CA THR A 125 -3.23 -1.51 -14.12
C THR A 125 -3.32 -0.04 -14.52
N GLU A 126 -4.30 0.32 -15.35
CA GLU A 126 -4.53 1.71 -15.76
C GLU A 126 -4.77 2.67 -14.58
N PHE A 127 -5.26 2.17 -13.44
CA PHE A 127 -5.49 2.94 -12.22
C PHE A 127 -4.19 3.41 -11.53
N PHE A 128 -3.06 2.80 -11.87
CA PHE A 128 -1.75 3.09 -11.29
C PHE A 128 -0.79 3.75 -12.27
N LYS A 129 -1.32 4.46 -13.27
CA LYS A 129 -0.53 5.19 -14.26
C LYS A 129 0.51 6.09 -13.56
N GLY A 130 1.78 5.91 -13.89
CA GLY A 130 2.91 6.62 -13.28
C GLY A 130 3.63 5.85 -12.16
N LEU A 131 3.18 4.65 -11.80
CA LEU A 131 3.86 3.78 -10.82
C LEU A 131 4.70 2.67 -11.48
N GLU A 132 4.69 2.56 -12.81
CA GLU A 132 5.38 1.52 -13.59
C GLU A 132 6.87 1.46 -13.23
N ASP A 133 7.53 2.62 -13.18
CA ASP A 133 8.95 2.69 -12.88
C ASP A 133 9.25 2.33 -11.42
N LYS A 134 8.35 2.62 -10.49
CA LYS A 134 8.48 2.22 -9.08
C LYS A 134 8.35 0.71 -8.90
N VAL A 135 7.39 0.09 -9.60
CA VAL A 135 7.22 -1.37 -9.59
C VAL A 135 8.45 -2.06 -10.19
N LYS A 136 8.93 -1.57 -11.35
CA LYS A 136 10.17 -2.07 -11.96
C LYS A 136 11.38 -1.91 -11.03
N ALA A 137 11.49 -0.77 -10.35
CA ALA A 137 12.56 -0.52 -9.40
C ALA A 137 12.52 -1.53 -8.24
N VAL A 138 11.35 -1.80 -7.65
CA VAL A 138 11.22 -2.82 -6.59
C VAL A 138 11.65 -4.20 -7.09
N ALA A 139 11.17 -4.63 -8.25
CA ALA A 139 11.55 -5.92 -8.83
C ALA A 139 13.06 -6.01 -9.11
N HIS A 140 13.65 -4.96 -9.68
CA HIS A 140 15.09 -4.89 -9.94
C HIS A 140 15.90 -4.92 -8.64
N LYS A 141 15.51 -4.16 -7.62
CA LYS A 141 16.20 -4.15 -6.31
C LYS A 141 16.10 -5.49 -5.59
N ALA A 142 14.98 -6.20 -5.73
CA ALA A 142 14.83 -7.53 -5.17
C ALA A 142 15.78 -8.53 -5.85
N GLU A 143 15.88 -8.46 -7.18
CA GLU A 143 16.84 -9.25 -7.96
C GLU A 143 18.30 -8.92 -7.60
N GLU A 144 18.66 -7.64 -7.44
CA GLU A 144 19.98 -7.22 -6.99
C GLU A 144 20.33 -7.85 -5.62
N PHE A 145 19.39 -7.84 -4.68
CA PHE A 145 19.59 -8.42 -3.35
C PHE A 145 19.82 -9.94 -3.42
N VAL A 146 18.94 -10.69 -4.12
CA VAL A 146 19.08 -12.14 -4.31
C VAL A 146 20.40 -12.47 -5.01
N LYS A 147 20.73 -11.73 -6.09
CA LYS A 147 21.98 -11.90 -6.82
C LYS A 147 23.19 -11.66 -5.92
N LYS A 148 23.17 -10.63 -5.09
CA LYS A 148 24.27 -10.30 -4.19
C LYS A 148 24.53 -11.43 -3.20
N LEU A 149 23.49 -11.90 -2.51
CA LEU A 149 23.58 -13.05 -1.59
C LEU A 149 24.17 -14.28 -2.29
N ARG A 150 23.70 -14.57 -3.51
CA ARG A 150 24.20 -15.70 -4.30
C ARG A 150 25.67 -15.53 -4.68
N THR A 151 26.09 -14.34 -5.12
CA THR A 151 27.49 -14.09 -5.50
C THR A 151 28.44 -14.06 -4.30
N SER A 152 27.91 -13.82 -3.10
CA SER A 152 28.65 -13.90 -1.83
C SER A 152 28.60 -15.31 -1.21
N SER A 153 28.20 -16.35 -1.95
CA SER A 153 28.07 -17.72 -1.42
C SER A 153 29.35 -18.31 -0.86
N ALA A 154 30.52 -17.86 -1.31
CA ALA A 154 31.80 -18.29 -0.73
C ALA A 154 31.91 -17.92 0.76
N ASP A 155 31.29 -16.82 1.18
CA ASP A 155 31.29 -16.32 2.56
C ASP A 155 30.02 -16.67 3.34
N LEU A 156 28.89 -16.79 2.64
CA LEU A 156 27.55 -16.97 3.23
C LEU A 156 27.08 -18.43 3.21
N GLY A 157 27.59 -19.22 2.27
CA GLY A 157 27.24 -20.62 2.01
C GLY A 157 28.32 -21.61 2.44
N THR A 158 29.10 -21.26 3.46
CA THR A 158 30.24 -22.06 3.91
C THR A 158 29.80 -23.41 4.50
N ALA A 159 30.64 -24.42 4.31
CA ALA A 159 30.39 -25.79 4.76
C ALA A 159 30.23 -25.89 6.28
N SER A 160 29.53 -26.93 6.74
CA SER A 160 29.30 -27.20 8.18
C SER A 160 28.66 -26.04 8.96
N GLY A 161 27.96 -25.15 8.26
CA GLY A 161 27.33 -23.99 8.87
C GLY A 161 28.24 -22.77 9.04
N ALA A 162 29.50 -22.84 8.61
CA ALA A 162 30.63 -22.01 9.05
C ALA A 162 30.55 -20.48 8.75
N ALA A 163 29.40 -19.90 8.42
CA ALA A 163 29.30 -18.48 8.10
C ALA A 163 29.44 -17.69 9.41
N THR A 164 30.30 -16.67 9.41
CA THR A 164 30.60 -15.85 10.61
C THR A 164 29.47 -14.88 10.91
N ASP A 165 29.40 -14.39 12.16
CA ASP A 165 28.46 -13.34 12.55
C ASP A 165 28.70 -12.06 11.75
N ALA A 166 29.96 -11.70 11.53
CA ALA A 166 30.34 -10.56 10.70
C ALA A 166 29.83 -10.70 9.25
N ASN A 167 29.98 -11.88 8.63
CA ASN A 167 29.48 -12.11 7.28
C ASN A 167 27.95 -12.13 7.23
N ALA A 168 27.29 -12.72 8.25
CA ALA A 168 25.83 -12.71 8.34
C ALA A 168 25.27 -11.29 8.47
N LYS A 169 25.88 -10.45 9.32
CA LYS A 169 25.50 -9.05 9.49
C LYS A 169 25.67 -8.25 8.20
N LYS A 170 26.82 -8.38 7.54
CA LYS A 170 27.09 -7.76 6.22
C LYS A 170 26.08 -8.12 5.13
N ALA A 171 25.38 -9.24 5.28
CA ALA A 171 24.38 -9.72 4.35
C ALA A 171 22.96 -9.25 4.66
N ILE A 172 22.53 -9.24 5.93
CA ILE A 172 21.11 -9.03 6.29
C ILE A 172 20.86 -8.04 7.44
N ASP A 173 21.89 -7.58 8.15
CA ASP A 173 21.76 -6.54 9.18
C ASP A 173 22.01 -5.16 8.54
N ILE A 174 20.93 -4.41 8.37
CA ILE A 174 20.98 -3.07 7.76
C ILE A 174 21.71 -2.04 8.62
N ASN A 175 21.96 -2.34 9.90
CA ASN A 175 22.64 -1.45 10.84
C ASN A 175 24.14 -1.76 10.94
N ASP A 176 24.63 -2.86 10.37
CA ASP A 176 26.06 -3.21 10.41
C ASP A 176 26.91 -2.18 9.68
N SER A 177 28.13 -1.94 10.14
CA SER A 177 29.04 -0.99 9.49
C SER A 177 29.51 -1.49 8.12
N GLY A 178 29.72 -2.80 7.96
CA GLY A 178 29.98 -3.44 6.68
C GLY A 178 28.68 -3.90 6.04
N LYS A 179 28.47 -3.60 4.76
CA LYS A 179 27.22 -3.93 4.05
C LYS A 179 27.46 -4.53 2.67
N ASP A 180 28.65 -5.09 2.48
CA ASP A 180 29.22 -5.51 1.20
C ASP A 180 28.71 -6.88 0.71
N LYS A 181 27.80 -7.53 1.44
CA LYS A 181 27.30 -8.90 1.15
C LYS A 181 25.79 -9.01 0.98
N GLY A 182 25.07 -7.89 0.95
CA GLY A 182 23.62 -7.88 0.73
C GLY A 182 22.88 -6.81 1.54
N ALA A 183 23.43 -6.36 2.67
CA ALA A 183 22.72 -5.41 3.53
C ALA A 183 22.50 -4.07 2.83
N SER A 184 23.41 -3.66 1.93
CA SER A 184 23.25 -2.46 1.10
C SER A 184 22.06 -2.60 0.13
N GLU A 185 22.01 -3.72 -0.59
CA GLU A 185 20.92 -4.04 -1.51
C GLU A 185 19.59 -4.13 -0.77
N LEU A 186 19.55 -4.76 0.41
CA LEU A 186 18.39 -4.85 1.29
C LEU A 186 17.87 -3.47 1.73
N ILE A 187 18.76 -2.53 2.06
CA ILE A 187 18.39 -1.13 2.37
C ILE A 187 17.71 -0.49 1.16
N THR A 188 18.32 -0.61 -0.02
CA THR A 188 17.76 0.01 -1.23
C THR A 188 16.42 -0.61 -1.64
N LEU A 189 16.26 -1.93 -1.45
CA LEU A 189 15.01 -2.64 -1.64
C LEU A 189 13.93 -2.16 -0.67
N ASN A 190 14.24 -2.11 0.63
CA ASN A 190 13.31 -1.63 1.65
C ASN A 190 12.84 -0.20 1.37
N LYS A 191 13.75 0.69 0.96
CA LYS A 191 13.40 2.04 0.53
C LYS A 191 12.49 2.05 -0.70
N ALA A 192 12.83 1.29 -1.74
CA ALA A 192 12.04 1.24 -2.98
C ALA A 192 10.61 0.75 -2.71
N ILE A 193 10.44 -0.25 -1.83
CA ILE A 193 9.12 -0.76 -1.43
C ILE A 193 8.34 0.31 -0.65
N GLY A 194 8.99 1.01 0.29
CA GLY A 194 8.37 2.11 1.01
C GLY A 194 7.89 3.22 0.08
N ASP A 195 8.72 3.61 -0.90
CA ASP A 195 8.38 4.63 -1.91
C ASP A 195 7.20 4.18 -2.80
N LEU A 196 7.13 2.89 -3.17
CA LEU A 196 6.02 2.33 -3.93
C LEU A 196 4.73 2.26 -3.10
N LEU A 197 4.81 1.78 -1.86
CA LEU A 197 3.66 1.65 -0.97
C LEU A 197 3.05 3.02 -0.65
N ASN A 198 3.89 4.04 -0.43
CA ASN A 198 3.42 5.40 -0.23
C ASN A 198 2.68 5.92 -1.47
N ALA A 199 3.25 5.77 -2.66
CA ALA A 199 2.60 6.17 -3.91
C ALA A 199 1.27 5.44 -4.14
N ALA A 200 1.23 4.13 -3.90
CA ALA A 200 0.02 3.31 -4.05
C ALA A 200 -1.08 3.74 -3.05
N ASN A 201 -0.71 4.09 -1.83
CA ASN A 201 -1.64 4.61 -0.84
C ASN A 201 -2.19 5.99 -1.22
N GLU A 202 -1.41 6.86 -1.84
CA GLU A 202 -1.93 8.14 -2.36
C GLU A 202 -2.95 7.93 -3.49
N VAL A 203 -2.72 6.96 -4.37
CA VAL A 203 -3.72 6.55 -5.37
C VAL A 203 -5.00 6.06 -4.68
N LEU A 204 -4.88 5.16 -3.70
CA LEU A 204 -6.03 4.65 -2.93
C LEU A 204 -6.82 5.77 -2.24
N LYS A 205 -6.12 6.70 -1.57
CA LYS A 205 -6.75 7.88 -0.95
C LYS A 205 -7.49 8.73 -1.98
N GLY A 206 -6.88 8.95 -3.16
CA GLY A 206 -7.51 9.64 -4.27
C GLY A 206 -8.79 8.95 -4.76
N THR A 207 -8.74 7.62 -4.94
CA THR A 207 -9.90 6.82 -5.35
C THR A 207 -11.04 6.90 -4.31
N ILE A 208 -10.71 6.78 -3.01
CA ILE A 208 -11.69 6.91 -1.92
C ILE A 208 -12.26 8.35 -1.87
N LYS A 209 -11.42 9.36 -2.09
CA LYS A 209 -11.86 10.76 -2.16
C LYS A 209 -12.87 10.97 -3.30
N GLY A 210 -12.70 10.27 -4.43
CA GLY A 210 -13.67 10.25 -5.54
C GLY A 210 -15.08 9.80 -5.14
N VAL A 211 -15.25 9.10 -4.01
CA VAL A 211 -16.59 8.80 -3.45
C VAL A 211 -17.27 10.05 -2.88
N LYS A 212 -16.50 10.95 -2.26
CA LYS A 212 -16.99 12.20 -1.66
C LYS A 212 -17.07 13.34 -2.68
N GLU A 213 -16.24 13.27 -3.71
CA GLU A 213 -16.12 14.29 -4.74
C GLU A 213 -16.14 13.60 -6.11
N PRO A 214 -17.27 13.00 -6.53
CA PRO A 214 -17.39 12.39 -7.84
C PRO A 214 -17.15 13.44 -8.92
N ALA A 215 -16.53 13.00 -10.02
CA ALA A 215 -16.44 13.81 -11.21
C ALA A 215 -17.85 14.22 -11.63
N ARG A 216 -18.01 15.45 -12.12
CA ARG A 216 -19.30 15.91 -12.62
C ARG A 216 -19.63 15.07 -13.86
N LEU A 217 -20.60 14.16 -13.74
CA LEU A 217 -21.20 13.54 -14.90
C LEU A 217 -21.85 14.67 -15.70
N GLU A 218 -21.41 14.88 -16.94
CA GLU A 218 -22.15 15.74 -17.87
C GLU A 218 -23.52 15.09 -18.04
N VAL A 219 -24.55 15.77 -17.54
CA VAL A 219 -25.93 15.34 -17.75
C VAL A 219 -26.13 15.38 -19.26
N VAL A 220 -26.19 14.20 -19.89
CA VAL A 220 -26.58 14.09 -21.29
C VAL A 220 -28.05 14.50 -21.35
N THR A 221 -28.29 15.78 -21.62
CA THR A 221 -29.62 16.28 -21.94
C THR A 221 -30.06 15.63 -23.25
N LYS A 222 -31.02 14.71 -23.15
CA LYS A 222 -31.79 14.25 -24.30
C LYS A 222 -32.77 15.31 -24.76
#